data_AF-A0A327TIV1-F1
#
_entry.id   AF-A0A327TIV1-F1
#
_cell.length_a   1.000
_cell.length_b   1.000
_cell.length_c   1.000
_cell.angle_alpha   90.00
_cell.angle_beta   90.00
_cell.angle_gamma   90.00
#
_symmetry.space_group_name_H-M   'P 1'
#
loop_
_entity.id
_entity.type
_entity.pdbx_description
1 polymer ?
#
loop_
_entity_poly.entity_id
_entity_poly.type
_entity_poly.pdbx_seq_one_letter_code
_entity_poly.pdbx_strand_id
1 'polypeptide(L)'
;MSAGAEPHRFPVHFAFGEPAVDCEPVHVRGYAEQSLRNLGAEVVDLYHPHLPDPQVPFEDTVGAVAEPIADGPVRHLGVSRVGRAAAGRARGAPRRGGAGPVVGAAADRLGTAGRRP
;
A
#
# COMPACT_ATOMS: atom_id res chain seq x y z
N MET A 1 -14.06 -2.95 8.00
CA MET A 1 -13.52 -2.54 9.31
C MET A 1 -13.04 -3.79 10.02
N SER A 2 -11.73 -4.06 10.03
CA SER A 2 -11.18 -5.13 10.86
C SER A 2 -11.39 -4.73 12.32
N ALA A 3 -12.18 -5.51 13.04
CA ALA A 3 -12.64 -5.19 14.38
C ALA A 3 -11.47 -5.22 15.38
N GLY A 4 -11.22 -4.12 16.08
CA GLY A 4 -10.46 -4.11 17.34
C GLY A 4 -9.18 -3.26 17.40
N ALA A 5 -8.84 -2.49 16.36
CA ALA A 5 -7.72 -1.55 16.40
C ALA A 5 -8.20 -0.13 16.72
N GLU A 6 -7.53 0.57 17.64
CA GLU A 6 -7.75 1.99 17.88
C GLU A 6 -7.54 2.78 16.58
N PRO A 7 -8.42 3.75 16.25
CA PRO A 7 -8.32 4.52 15.01
C PRO A 7 -6.98 5.25 14.93
N HIS A 8 -6.43 5.36 13.72
CA HIS A 8 -5.18 6.08 13.50
C HIS A 8 -5.29 7.52 14.04
N ARG A 9 -4.39 7.87 14.97
CA ARG A 9 -4.42 9.16 15.67
C ARG A 9 -4.17 10.35 14.72
N PHE A 10 -3.44 10.12 13.64
CA PHE A 10 -3.13 11.11 12.61
C PHE A 10 -3.26 10.44 11.23
N PRO A 11 -3.67 11.17 10.18
CA PRO A 11 -3.52 10.68 8.81
C PRO A 11 -2.03 10.45 8.49
N VAL A 12 -1.73 9.80 7.35
CA VAL A 12 -0.34 9.58 6.89
C VAL A 12 0.50 10.84 7.09
N HIS A 13 1.48 10.78 7.98
CA HIS A 13 2.31 11.92 8.38
C HIS A 13 3.76 11.48 8.58
N PHE A 14 4.68 12.36 8.19
CA PHE A 14 6.12 12.18 8.42
C PHE A 14 6.59 13.24 9.41
N ALA A 15 6.71 12.90 10.69
CA ALA A 15 7.26 13.78 11.72
C ALA A 15 8.44 13.10 12.42
N PHE A 16 9.61 13.75 12.39
CA PHE A 16 10.73 13.54 13.30
C PHE A 16 11.07 12.08 13.69
N GLY A 17 11.21 11.20 12.70
CA GLY A 17 11.80 9.87 12.89
C GLY A 17 10.82 8.71 13.09
N GLU A 18 9.51 8.97 13.21
CA GLU A 18 8.51 7.90 13.22
C GLU A 18 7.48 8.07 12.08
N PRO A 19 7.38 7.10 11.15
CA PRO A 19 6.34 7.13 10.14
C PRO A 19 4.99 6.83 10.79
N ALA A 20 4.09 7.81 10.79
CA ALA A 20 2.68 7.56 11.05
C ALA A 20 2.05 7.08 9.74
N VAL A 21 1.69 5.80 9.72
CA VAL A 21 1.03 5.16 8.57
C VAL A 21 -0.43 4.92 8.91
N ASP A 22 -1.27 5.23 7.93
CA ASP A 22 -2.68 4.87 7.90
C ASP A 22 -2.90 4.24 6.53
N CYS A 23 -3.01 2.91 6.52
CA CYS A 23 -3.21 2.14 5.30
C CYS A 23 -4.63 1.59 5.19
N GLU A 24 -5.63 2.21 5.85
CA GLU A 24 -7.00 1.74 5.73
C GLU A 24 -7.45 1.76 4.25
N PRO A 25 -8.10 0.68 3.77
CA PRO A 25 -8.55 0.55 2.38
C PRO A 25 -9.32 1.76 1.85
N VAL A 26 -10.12 2.39 2.72
CA VAL A 26 -10.96 3.54 2.39
C VAL A 26 -10.16 4.78 1.98
N HIS A 27 -8.90 4.90 2.41
CA HIS A 27 -8.07 6.08 2.16
C HIS A 27 -7.20 5.97 0.90
N VAL A 28 -6.98 4.75 0.38
CA VAL A 28 -6.07 4.47 -0.76
C VAL A 28 -6.37 5.36 -1.96
N ARG A 29 -7.63 5.43 -2.40
CA ARG A 29 -8.04 6.25 -3.55
C ARG A 29 -7.82 7.74 -3.28
N GLY A 30 -8.25 8.24 -2.12
CA GLY A 30 -8.09 9.64 -1.75
C GLY A 30 -6.64 10.09 -1.75
N TYR A 31 -5.73 9.22 -1.28
CA TYR A 31 -4.29 9.48 -1.32
C TYR A 31 -3.73 9.50 -2.76
N ALA A 32 -4.12 8.55 -3.60
CA ALA A 32 -3.70 8.54 -5.01
C ALA A 32 -4.15 9.82 -5.74
N GLU A 33 -5.40 10.22 -5.58
CA GLU A 33 -5.93 11.45 -6.18
C GLU A 33 -5.28 12.71 -5.62
N GLN A 34 -4.96 12.76 -4.32
CA GLN A 34 -4.23 13.87 -3.73
C GLN A 34 -2.81 13.97 -4.30
N SER A 35 -2.12 12.84 -4.49
CA SER A 35 -0.81 12.82 -5.14
C SER A 35 -0.88 13.36 -6.56
N LEU A 36 -1.87 12.93 -7.36
CA LEU A 36 -2.08 13.42 -8.72
C LEU A 36 -2.32 14.94 -8.74
N ARG A 37 -3.17 15.45 -7.85
CA ARG A 37 -3.41 16.90 -7.70
C ARG A 37 -2.13 17.66 -7.36
N ASN A 38 -1.36 17.16 -6.39
CA ASN A 38 -0.12 17.81 -5.96
C ASN A 38 0.95 17.83 -7.06
N LEU A 39 1.00 16.78 -7.89
CA LEU A 39 1.97 16.64 -8.97
C LEU A 39 1.51 17.28 -10.29
N GLY A 40 0.24 17.69 -10.40
CA GLY A 40 -0.33 18.14 -11.67
C GLY A 40 -0.35 17.05 -12.74
N ALA A 41 -0.51 15.79 -12.32
CA ALA A 41 -0.51 14.62 -13.20
C ALA A 41 -1.90 13.99 -13.29
N GLU A 42 -2.16 13.27 -14.38
CA GLU A 42 -3.42 12.55 -14.58
C GLU A 42 -3.34 11.07 -14.18
N VAL A 43 -2.14 10.50 -14.18
CA VAL A 43 -1.91 9.07 -13.96
C VAL A 43 -0.66 8.83 -13.12
N VAL A 44 -0.75 7.88 -12.17
CA VAL A 44 0.39 7.32 -11.45
C VAL A 44 0.82 6.04 -12.15
N ASP A 45 2.01 6.04 -12.76
CA ASP A 45 2.52 4.82 -13.42
C ASP A 45 2.72 3.67 -12.42
N LEU A 46 3.24 3.95 -11.21
CA LEU A 46 3.47 2.96 -10.16
C LEU A 46 3.03 3.49 -8.79
N TYR A 47 1.98 2.90 -8.22
CA TYR A 47 1.50 3.20 -6.88
C TYR A 47 2.03 2.19 -5.87
N HIS A 48 2.56 2.67 -4.75
CA HIS A 48 3.17 1.85 -3.71
C HIS A 48 2.56 2.15 -2.33
N PRO A 49 1.83 1.21 -1.70
CA PRO A 49 1.71 1.17 -0.26
C PRO A 49 3.11 0.98 0.32
N HIS A 50 3.72 2.08 0.76
CA HIS A 50 5.17 2.16 0.95
C HIS A 50 5.65 1.44 2.22
N LEU A 51 4.80 1.40 3.24
CA LEU A 51 5.06 0.77 4.53
C LEU A 51 3.82 -0.03 4.95
N PRO A 52 3.98 -1.32 5.30
CA PRO A 52 2.88 -2.07 5.89
C PRO A 52 2.45 -1.44 7.21
N ASP A 53 1.15 -1.33 7.37
CA ASP A 53 0.51 -0.88 8.61
C ASP A 53 0.27 -2.09 9.52
N PRO A 54 0.74 -2.07 10.78
CA PRO A 54 0.51 -3.19 11.69
C PRO A 54 -0.95 -3.36 12.12
N GLN A 55 -1.79 -2.33 11.98
CA GLN A 55 -3.20 -2.34 12.36
C GLN A 55 -4.13 -2.79 11.22
N VAL A 56 -3.64 -2.77 9.98
CA VAL A 56 -4.42 -3.11 8.79
C VAL A 56 -3.82 -4.34 8.09
N PRO A 57 -4.62 -5.39 7.82
CA PRO A 57 -4.16 -6.51 7.01
C PRO A 57 -3.64 -6.02 5.65
N PHE A 58 -2.40 -6.37 5.32
CA PHE A 58 -1.73 -5.89 4.11
C PHE A 58 -2.53 -6.18 2.82
N GLU A 59 -3.20 -7.33 2.79
CA GLU A 59 -4.04 -7.75 1.67
C GLU A 59 -5.25 -6.83 1.46
N ASP A 60 -5.79 -6.23 2.53
CA ASP A 60 -6.92 -5.30 2.43
C ASP A 60 -6.47 -3.99 1.78
N THR A 61 -5.33 -3.43 2.22
CA THR A 61 -4.74 -2.24 1.60
C THR A 61 -4.38 -2.49 0.14
N VAL A 62 -3.72 -3.61 -0.16
CA VAL A 62 -3.34 -3.98 -1.53
C VAL A 62 -4.57 -4.20 -2.41
N GLY A 63 -5.60 -4.86 -1.90
CA GLY A 63 -6.85 -5.09 -2.61
C GLY A 63 -7.54 -3.79 -2.99
N ALA A 64 -7.49 -2.77 -2.13
CA ALA A 64 -8.08 -1.46 -2.39
C ALA A 64 -7.41 -0.69 -3.55
N VAL A 65 -6.17 -1.03 -3.92
CA VAL A 65 -5.49 -0.42 -5.08
C VAL A 65 -6.07 -0.93 -6.40
N ALA A 66 -6.81 -2.05 -6.41
CA ALA A 66 -7.40 -2.58 -7.64
C ALA A 66 -8.43 -1.64 -8.27
N GLU A 67 -9.21 -0.91 -7.48
CA GLU A 67 -10.20 0.05 -7.96
C GLU A 67 -9.57 1.23 -8.74
N PRO A 68 -8.61 2.00 -8.19
CA PRO A 68 -7.97 3.08 -8.94
C PRO A 68 -7.11 2.57 -10.12
N ILE A 69 -6.75 1.28 -10.17
CA ILE A 69 -6.17 0.72 -11.39
C ILE A 69 -7.25 0.49 -12.46
N ALA A 70 -8.38 -0.07 -12.08
CA ALA A 70 -9.50 -0.30 -13.00
C ALA A 70 -10.07 1.01 -13.55
N ASP A 71 -10.13 2.07 -12.74
CA ASP A 71 -10.62 3.40 -13.12
C ASP A 71 -9.62 4.18 -13.99
N GLY A 72 -8.34 3.75 -14.06
CA GLY A 72 -7.28 4.40 -14.84
C GLY A 72 -6.35 5.42 -14.16
N PRO A 73 -6.62 6.02 -12.97
CA PRO A 73 -5.65 6.95 -12.36
C PRO A 73 -4.36 6.28 -11.88
N VAL A 74 -4.30 4.96 -11.79
CA VAL A 74 -3.10 4.18 -11.48
C VAL A 74 -2.87 3.11 -12.55
N ARG A 75 -1.63 2.90 -13.00
CA ARG A 75 -1.32 1.84 -13.98
C ARG A 75 -0.85 0.54 -13.34
N HIS A 76 0.00 0.66 -12.33
CA HIS A 76 0.65 -0.48 -11.71
C HIS A 76 0.66 -0.36 -10.19
N LEU A 77 0.54 -1.50 -9.52
CA LEU A 77 0.80 -1.62 -8.09
C LEU A 77 2.22 -2.13 -7.88
N GLY A 78 2.94 -1.54 -6.94
CA GLY A 78 4.17 -2.08 -6.37
C GLY A 78 4.02 -2.33 -4.88
N VAL A 79 4.85 -3.21 -4.32
CA VAL A 79 4.89 -3.45 -2.87
C VAL A 79 6.31 -3.26 -2.33
N SER A 80 6.44 -2.60 -1.18
CA SER A 80 7.73 -2.34 -0.54
C SER A 80 7.71 -2.89 0.89
N ARG A 81 8.89 -3.26 1.41
CA ARG A 81 9.08 -3.67 2.82
C ARG A 81 8.22 -4.85 3.27
N VAL A 82 7.88 -5.74 2.34
CA VAL A 82 7.13 -6.97 2.59
C VAL A 82 8.02 -8.21 2.44
N GLY A 83 7.80 -9.20 3.30
CA GLY A 83 8.46 -10.50 3.19
C GLY A 83 8.08 -11.24 1.90
N ARG A 84 8.90 -12.21 1.48
CA ARG A 84 8.71 -12.97 0.21
C ARG A 84 7.31 -13.57 0.05
N ALA A 85 6.72 -14.07 1.13
CA ALA A 85 5.37 -14.64 1.10
C ALA A 85 4.30 -13.59 0.77
N ALA A 86 4.30 -12.44 1.45
CA ALA A 86 3.38 -11.33 1.18
C ALA A 86 3.60 -10.71 -0.21
N ALA A 87 4.86 -10.59 -0.65
CA ALA A 87 5.18 -10.19 -2.02
C ALA A 87 4.60 -11.15 -3.07
N GLY A 88 4.62 -12.46 -2.80
CA GLY A 88 4.01 -13.48 -3.66
C GLY A 88 2.48 -13.36 -3.71
N ARG A 89 1.83 -13.11 -2.55
CA ARG A 89 0.38 -12.89 -2.48
C ARG A 89 -0.06 -11.64 -3.23
N ALA A 90 0.67 -10.54 -3.11
CA ALA A 90 0.40 -9.32 -3.87
C ALA A 90 0.46 -9.55 -5.40
N ARG A 91 1.42 -10.35 -5.87
CA ARG A 91 1.50 -10.75 -7.30
C ARG A 91 0.31 -11.61 -7.75
N GLY A 92 -0.29 -12.37 -6.83
CA GLY A 92 -1.40 -13.29 -7.08
C GLY A 92 -2.79 -12.72 -6.80
N ALA A 93 -2.91 -11.46 -6.35
CA ALA A 93 -4.20 -10.84 -6.03
C ALA A 93 -5.12 -10.78 -7.28
N PRO A 94 -6.44 -11.01 -7.11
CA PRO A 94 -7.37 -11.17 -8.22
C PRO A 94 -7.48 -9.91 -9.07
N ARG A 95 -7.44 -10.11 -10.40
CA ARG A 95 -7.59 -9.05 -11.41
C ARG A 95 -9.07 -8.93 -11.78
N ARG A 96 -9.67 -7.75 -11.60
CA ARG A 96 -10.91 -7.40 -12.30
C ARG A 96 -10.59 -6.34 -13.36
N GLY A 97 -10.97 -6.61 -14.61
CA GLY A 97 -11.05 -5.58 -15.66
C GLY A 97 -9.75 -5.11 -16.34
N GLY A 98 -8.80 -5.99 -16.69
CA GLY A 98 -7.68 -5.60 -17.57
C GLY A 98 -6.62 -4.66 -16.95
N ALA A 99 -6.65 -4.51 -15.62
CA ALA A 99 -5.68 -3.79 -14.81
C ALA A 99 -4.22 -4.21 -15.07
N GLY A 100 -3.32 -3.23 -15.25
CA GLY A 100 -1.89 -3.42 -15.53
C GLY A 100 -1.13 -4.18 -14.42
N PRO A 101 0.07 -4.71 -14.72
CA PRO A 101 0.81 -5.61 -13.82
C PRO A 101 1.09 -5.01 -12.44
N VAL A 102 1.23 -5.90 -11.43
CA VAL A 102 2.00 -5.59 -10.22
C VAL A 102 3.48 -5.65 -10.63
N VAL A 103 4.15 -4.50 -10.74
CA VAL A 103 5.45 -4.40 -11.45
C VAL A 103 6.66 -4.63 -10.55
N GLY A 104 6.52 -4.61 -9.22
CA GLY A 104 7.68 -4.75 -8.36
C GLY A 104 7.38 -5.10 -6.91
N ALA A 105 8.25 -5.92 -6.33
CA ALA A 105 8.33 -6.11 -4.90
C ALA A 105 9.75 -5.77 -4.44
N ALA A 106 9.91 -4.66 -3.73
CA ALA A 106 11.15 -4.35 -3.02
C ALA A 106 11.08 -5.03 -1.65
N ALA A 107 11.58 -6.26 -1.57
CA ALA A 107 11.73 -6.96 -0.30
C ALA A 107 12.94 -6.38 0.43
N ASP A 108 12.70 -5.71 1.56
CA ASP A 108 13.80 -5.30 2.44
C ASP A 108 14.47 -6.57 2.99
N ARG A 109 15.81 -6.64 2.93
CA ARG A 109 16.58 -7.63 3.69
C ARG A 109 16.66 -7.20 5.16
N LEU A 110 15.54 -6.79 5.75
CA LEU A 110 15.45 -6.71 7.20
C LEU A 110 15.49 -8.14 7.68
N GLY A 111 16.71 -8.59 7.96
CA GLY A 111 16.99 -9.87 8.56
C GLY A 111 16.08 -10.04 9.78
N THR A 112 15.81 -11.29 10.09
CA THR A 112 15.40 -11.73 11.42
C THR A 112 16.46 -11.29 12.44
N ALA A 113 16.53 -10.00 12.76
CA ALA A 113 17.22 -9.49 13.92
C ALA A 113 16.38 -9.96 15.10
N GLY A 114 16.89 -10.98 15.78
CA GLY A 114 16.13 -11.83 16.67
C GLY A 114 15.40 -11.09 17.77
N ARG A 115 14.23 -11.62 18.14
CA ARG A 115 13.82 -11.63 19.54
C ARG A 115 14.97 -12.24 20.34
N ARG A 116 15.73 -11.40 21.04
CA ARG A 116 16.52 -11.87 22.19
C ARG A 116 15.58 -12.02 23.39
N PRO A 117 15.86 -12.99 24.28
CA PRO A 117 15.02 -13.31 25.43
C PRO A 117 14.87 -12.15 26.40
#